data_AF-X0QAJ3-F1
#
_entry.id   AF-X0QAJ3-F1
#
_cell.length_a   1.000
_cell.length_b   1.000
_cell.length_c   1.000
_cell.angle_alpha   90.00
_cell.angle_beta   90.00
_cell.angle_gamma   90.00
#
_symmetry.space_group_name_H-M   'P 1'
#
loop_
_entity.id
_entity.type
_entity.pdbx_description
1 polymer ?
#
loop_
_entity_poly.entity_id
_entity_poly.type
_entity_poly.pdbx_seq_one_letter_code
_entity_poly.pdbx_strand_id
1 'polypeptide(L)' 'MMNQEKLTAVVKTFARYNVKIKTRGMRLTAINEEPVDFDANTYMQDQLIELICKVLANQLIKAVWQREHPTI' A
#
# COMPACT_ATOMS: atom_id res chain seq x y z
N MET A 1 -12.61 -4.40 -14.22
CA MET A 1 -11.86 -5.35 -13.37
C MET A 1 -10.38 -5.05 -13.41
N MET A 2 -9.68 -5.41 -12.33
CA MET A 2 -8.22 -5.33 -12.21
C MET A 2 -7.54 -6.34 -13.14
N ASN A 3 -6.32 -6.02 -13.58
CA ASN A 3 -5.42 -6.95 -14.25
C ASN A 3 -3.96 -6.55 -13.93
N GLN A 4 -3.00 -7.32 -14.44
CA GLN A 4 -1.58 -7.10 -14.17
C GLN A 4 -1.06 -5.72 -14.64
N GLU A 5 -1.57 -5.24 -15.78
CA GLU A 5 -1.19 -3.94 -16.35
C GLU A 5 -1.65 -2.78 -15.47
N LYS A 6 -2.92 -2.81 -15.05
CA LYS A 6 -3.49 -1.81 -14.14
C LYS A 6 -2.80 -1.84 -12.78
N LEU A 7 -2.55 -3.02 -12.23
CA LEU A 7 -1.79 -3.16 -10.99
C LEU A 7 -0.39 -2.55 -11.13
N THR A 8 0.28 -2.81 -12.25
CA THR A 8 1.59 -2.22 -12.55
C THR A 8 1.52 -0.69 -12.64
N ALA A 9 0.48 -0.14 -13.27
CA ALA A 9 0.26 1.30 -13.34
C ALA A 9 0.03 1.92 -11.94
N VAL A 10 -0.74 1.24 -11.09
CA VAL A 10 -0.95 1.65 -9.69
C VAL A 10 0.37 1.65 -8.93
N VAL A 11 1.15 0.56 -8.98
CA VAL A 11 2.44 0.46 -8.29
C VAL A 11 3.42 1.55 -8.76
N LYS A 12 3.52 1.75 -10.08
CA LYS A 12 4.37 2.82 -10.65
C LYS A 12 3.93 4.20 -10.22
N THR A 13 2.62 4.43 -10.10
CA THR A 13 2.07 5.72 -9.66
C THR A 13 2.44 5.99 -8.21
N PHE A 14 2.26 5.02 -7.31
CA PHE A 14 2.65 5.13 -5.91
C PHE A 14 4.17 5.32 -5.72
N ALA A 15 4.99 4.67 -6.56
CA ALA A 15 6.43 4.85 -6.53
C ALA A 15 6.88 6.31 -6.78
N ARG A 16 6.13 7.09 -7.57
CA ARG A 16 6.39 8.54 -7.77
C ARG A 16 6.23 9.35 -6.48
N TYR A 17 5.46 8.85 -5.53
CA TYR A 17 5.26 9.44 -4.20
C TYR A 17 6.13 8.77 -3.13
N ASN A 18 7.21 8.06 -3.53
CA ASN A 18 8.10 7.30 -2.66
C ASN A 18 7.43 6.17 -1.85
N VAL A 19 6.25 5.71 -2.26
CA VAL A 19 5.59 4.55 -1.66
C VAL A 19 6.07 3.29 -2.37
N LYS A 20 6.68 2.37 -1.63
CA LYS A 20 7.20 1.10 -2.17
C LYS A 20 6.17 0.00 -1.99
N ILE A 21 5.61 -0.52 -3.08
CA ILE A 21 4.66 -1.64 -3.02
C ILE A 21 5.35 -2.88 -3.58
N LYS A 22 5.40 -3.95 -2.79
CA LYS A 22 5.90 -5.27 -3.24
C LYS A 22 4.72 -6.14 -3.66
N THR A 23 4.88 -6.84 -4.77
CA THR A 23 3.86 -7.74 -5.30
C THR A 23 4.45 -9.10 -5.66
N ARG A 24 3.61 -10.13 -5.63
CA ARG A 24 3.86 -11.46 -6.21
C ARG A 24 2.68 -11.81 -7.12
N GLY A 25 2.85 -11.55 -8.41
CA GLY A 25 1.73 -11.62 -9.37
C GLY A 25 0.70 -10.53 -9.07
N MET A 26 -0.55 -10.94 -8.82
CA MET A 26 -1.65 -10.05 -8.44
C MET A 26 -1.78 -9.84 -6.91
N ARG A 27 -0.95 -10.50 -6.09
CA ARG A 27 -0.95 -10.26 -4.65
C ARG A 27 -0.01 -9.14 -4.25
N LEU A 28 -0.47 -8.20 -3.43
CA LEU A 28 0.38 -7.25 -2.72
C LEU A 28 0.89 -7.94 -1.46
N THR A 29 2.20 -7.91 -1.25
CA THR A 29 2.88 -8.60 -0.13
C THR A 29 3.48 -7.64 0.90
N ALA A 30 3.71 -6.39 0.51
CA ALA A 30 4.14 -5.34 1.44
C ALA A 30 3.82 -3.95 0.87
N ILE A 31 3.56 -3.00 1.77
CA ILE A 31 3.51 -1.56 1.48
C ILE A 31 4.50 -0.88 2.43
N ASN A 32 5.56 -0.31 1.84
CA ASN A 32 6.78 0.12 2.52
C ASN A 32 7.43 -1.04 3.29
N GLU A 33 7.57 -0.89 4.60
CA GLU A 33 8.13 -1.90 5.49
C GLU A 33 7.06 -2.78 6.13
N GLU A 34 5.78 -2.43 5.99
CA GLU A 34 4.70 -3.23 6.60
C GLU A 34 4.21 -4.33 5.67
N PRO A 35 4.18 -5.59 6.16
CA PRO A 35 3.63 -6.72 5.42
C PRO A 35 2.12 -6.55 5.26
N VAL A 36 1.63 -6.87 4.07
CA VAL A 36 0.20 -6.92 3.76
C VAL A 36 -0.09 -8.18 2.95
N ASP A 37 -1.32 -8.66 2.96
CA ASP A 37 -1.77 -9.73 2.08
C ASP A 37 -3.10 -9.34 1.45
N PHE A 38 -3.01 -8.75 0.26
CA PHE A 38 -4.18 -8.36 -0.53
C PHE A 38 -4.11 -9.01 -1.90
N ASP A 39 -5.18 -9.70 -2.29
CA ASP A 39 -5.35 -10.19 -3.65
C ASP A 39 -5.99 -9.09 -4.52
N ALA A 40 -5.22 -8.48 -5.42
CA ALA A 40 -5.71 -7.39 -6.27
C ALA A 40 -6.84 -7.83 -7.22
N ASN A 41 -7.04 -9.14 -7.45
CA ASN A 41 -8.14 -9.62 -8.29
C ASN A 41 -9.52 -9.37 -7.68
N THR A 42 -9.62 -9.19 -6.36
CA THR A 42 -10.89 -8.99 -5.67
C THR A 42 -11.33 -7.52 -5.63
N TYR A 43 -10.53 -6.62 -6.20
CA TYR A 43 -10.77 -5.18 -6.14
C TYR A 43 -10.87 -4.55 -7.53
N MET A 44 -11.65 -3.48 -7.63
CA MET A 44 -11.50 -2.52 -8.72
C MET A 44 -10.29 -1.60 -8.46
N GLN A 45 -9.85 -0.88 -9.49
CA GLN A 45 -8.61 -0.10 -9.42
C GLN A 45 -8.67 1.02 -8.36
N ASP A 46 -9.78 1.75 -8.32
CA ASP A 46 -10.11 2.75 -7.32
C ASP A 46 -10.13 2.14 -5.91
N GLN A 47 -10.80 1.01 -5.72
CA GLN A 47 -10.86 0.32 -4.43
C GLN A 47 -9.48 -0.12 -3.93
N LEU A 48 -8.62 -0.62 -4.82
CA LEU A 48 -7.25 -0.98 -4.45
C LEU A 48 -6.43 0.26 -4.04
N ILE A 49 -6.57 1.37 -4.78
CA ILE A 49 -5.91 2.63 -4.46
C ILE A 49 -6.35 3.12 -3.07
N GLU A 50 -7.65 3.10 -2.78
CA GLU A 50 -8.18 3.46 -1.47
C GLU A 50 -7.64 2.58 -0.34
N LEU A 51 -7.56 1.26 -0.58
CA LEU A 51 -7.02 0.31 0.38
C LEU A 51 -5.55 0.63 0.72
N ILE A 52 -4.73 0.88 -0.30
CA ILE A 52 -3.32 1.28 -0.12
C ILE A 52 -3.24 2.57 0.69
N CYS A 53 -4.05 3.58 0.36
CA CYS A 53 -4.08 4.85 1.09
C CYS A 53 -4.48 4.67 2.56
N LYS A 54 -5.43 3.77 2.88
CA LYS A 54 -5.80 3.45 4.26
C LYS A 54 -4.63 2.84 5.04
N VAL A 55 -3.86 1.94 4.41
CA VAL A 55 -2.65 1.38 5.04
C VAL A 55 -1.62 2.47 5.30
N LEU A 56 -1.39 3.37 4.34
CA LEU A 56 -0.48 4.51 4.52
C LEU A 56 -0.93 5.46 5.63
N ALA A 57 -2.23 5.74 5.72
CA ALA A 57 -2.79 6.56 6.80
C ALA A 57 -2.48 5.94 8.16
N ASN A 58 -2.67 4.62 8.33
CA ASN A 58 -2.34 3.92 9.56
C ASN A 58 -0.85 3.97 9.88
N GLN A 59 0.03 3.81 8.88
CA GLN A 59 1.48 3.95 9.06
C GLN A 59 1.85 5.35 9.55
N LEU A 60 1.25 6.40 8.97
CA LEU A 60 1.49 7.79 9.37
C LEU A 60 0.99 8.05 10.80
N ILE A 61 -0.21 7.58 11.15
CA ILE A 61 -0.75 7.72 12.51
C ILE A 61 0.18 7.05 13.52
N LYS A 62 0.62 5.82 13.26
CA LYS A 62 1.60 5.09 14.10
C LYS A 62 2.90 5.87 14.25
N ALA A 63 3.44 6.40 13.15
CA ALA A 63 4.70 7.16 13.16
C ALA A 63 4.58 8.48 13.93
N VAL A 64 3.47 9.21 13.80
CA VAL A 64 3.20 10.43 14.57
C VAL A 64 3.11 10.08 16.06
N TRP A 65 2.32 9.07 16.41
CA TRP A 65 2.16 8.64 17.80
C TRP A 65 3.50 8.27 18.45
N GLN A 66 4.37 7.54 17.74
CA GLN A 66 5.72 7.18 18.21
C GLN A 66 6.64 8.39 18.43
N ARG A 67 6.49 9.45 17.61
CA ARG A 67 7.25 10.69 17.78
C ARG A 67 6.75 11.53 18.95
N GLU A 68 5.45 11.52 19.19
CA GLU A 68 4.81 12.21 20.33
C GLU A 68 5.07 11.48 21.65
N HIS A 69 5.21 10.15 21.62
CA HIS A 69 5.43 9.29 22.79
C HIS A 69 6.72 8.47 22.62
N PRO A 70 7.90 9.10 22.59
CA PRO A 70 9.15 8.36 22.53
C PRO A 70 9.25 7.48 23.78
N THR A 71 9.31 6.17 23.59
CA THR A 71 9.57 5.24 24.70
C THR A 71 10.97 5.55 25.22
N ILE A 72 11.05 6.01 26.48
CA ILE A 72 12.29 6.31 27.20
C ILE A 72 13.05 5.00 27.45
#